data_AF-A0A537NV03-F1
#
_entry.id   AF-A0A537NV03-F1
#
_cell.length_a   1.000
_cell.length_b   1.000
_cell.length_c   1.000
_cell.angle_alpha   90.00
_cell.angle_beta   90.00
_cell.angle_gamma   90.00
#
_symmetry.space_group_name_H-M   'P 1'
#
loop_
_entity.id
_entity.type
_entity.pdbx_description
1 polymer ?
#
loop_
_entity_poly.entity_id
_entity_poly.type
_entity_poly.pdbx_seq_one_letter_code
_entity_poly.pdbx_strand_id
1 'polypeptide(L)'
;MMEIAPLEADIRRRIAVGGPMGVAQYMELCLAHPERGYYATRDPFGASGDFTTAPEISQMFGELIGLWAAATWRATGSPGKLSLVELGPGRGTMIVDVLRAAKVVPDFRATIDVHLIEISPALERLQRQALGSADVPVSWHRSIEQVPDTPLIVLANEFFDALPVHQAVMCADGWHERVIKLEDEKLHFSIHRDPIPLFDKLLPSRLRAAKIGDIFEWRADNIALEIGRRVARRGGGALIIDYGHAQSTIGDTLQAVGGHQFVEPLLAPGQQRAAALKAAAPSEYADAIDAALVRLTSEDRTGMGRLFKAIGVADPKLERLPGFEA
;
A
#
# COMPACT_ATOMS: atom_id res chain seq x y z
N MET A 1 12.78 26.70 21.46
CA MET A 1 11.57 26.33 20.68
C MET A 1 11.98 25.24 19.72
N MET A 2 11.29 24.10 19.69
CA MET A 2 11.53 23.10 18.64
C MET A 2 11.20 23.74 17.30
N GLU A 3 12.13 23.65 16.35
CA GLU A 3 11.94 24.15 14.99
C GLU A 3 10.88 23.30 14.29
N ILE A 4 9.79 23.92 13.85
CA ILE A 4 8.67 23.23 13.19
C ILE A 4 9.18 22.68 11.84
N ALA A 5 8.97 21.39 11.60
CA ALA A 5 9.36 20.77 10.34
C ALA A 5 8.67 21.48 9.15
N PRO A 6 9.35 21.70 8.02
CA PRO A 6 8.77 22.43 6.90
C PRO A 6 7.46 21.84 6.33
N LEU A 7 7.29 20.51 6.36
CA LEU A 7 6.04 19.87 5.97
C LEU A 7 4.91 20.19 6.96
N GLU A 8 5.20 20.18 8.25
CA GLU A 8 4.25 20.56 9.28
C GLU A 8 3.84 22.03 9.13
N ALA A 9 4.77 22.92 8.78
CA ALA A 9 4.47 24.32 8.49
C ALA A 9 3.52 24.50 7.28
N ASP A 10 3.65 23.68 6.24
CA ASP A 10 2.70 23.68 5.11
C ASP A 10 1.32 23.17 5.54
N ILE A 11 1.26 22.06 6.30
CA ILE A 11 0.01 21.51 6.84
C ILE A 11 -0.71 22.54 7.71
N ARG A 12 0.01 23.19 8.63
CA ARG A 12 -0.53 24.27 9.48
C ARG A 12 -1.10 25.42 8.65
N ARG A 13 -0.39 25.83 7.60
CA ARG A 13 -0.84 26.89 6.69
C ARG A 13 -2.13 26.50 5.96
N ARG A 14 -2.21 25.26 5.46
CA ARG A 14 -3.41 24.73 4.80
C ARG A 14 -4.59 24.70 5.75
N ILE A 15 -4.39 24.27 7.00
CA ILE A 15 -5.44 24.24 8.03
C ILE A 15 -5.90 25.66 8.38
N ALA A 16 -4.98 26.62 8.51
CA ALA A 16 -5.31 28.00 8.84
C ALA A 16 -6.17 28.69 7.76
N VAL A 17 -6.01 28.32 6.49
CA VAL A 17 -6.75 28.91 5.36
C VAL A 17 -8.00 28.12 5.01
N GLY A 18 -7.91 26.79 4.98
CA GLY A 18 -8.96 25.89 4.50
C GLY A 18 -9.84 25.28 5.59
N GLY A 19 -9.52 25.49 6.86
CA GLY A 19 -10.16 24.81 7.98
C GLY A 19 -9.56 23.42 8.25
N PRO A 20 -10.23 22.58 9.07
CA PRO A 20 -9.74 21.25 9.43
C PRO A 20 -9.44 20.39 8.19
N MET A 21 -8.32 19.64 8.23
CA MET A 21 -7.85 18.81 7.12
C MET A 21 -8.29 17.36 7.30
N GLY A 22 -8.89 16.72 6.29
CA GLY A 22 -9.24 15.28 6.38
C GLY A 22 -8.02 14.39 6.60
N VAL A 23 -8.21 13.25 7.30
CA VAL A 23 -7.11 12.30 7.60
C VAL A 23 -6.44 11.79 6.32
N ALA A 24 -7.21 11.50 5.26
CA ALA A 24 -6.68 11.05 3.97
C ALA A 24 -5.75 12.12 3.36
N GLN A 25 -6.16 13.39 3.38
CA GLN A 25 -5.36 14.49 2.83
C GLN A 25 -4.06 14.69 3.64
N TYR A 26 -4.14 14.57 4.97
CA TYR A 26 -2.96 14.62 5.83
C TYR A 26 -1.99 13.49 5.50
N MET A 27 -2.49 12.26 5.37
CA MET A 27 -1.69 11.07 5.01
C MET A 27 -1.06 11.22 3.63
N GLU A 28 -1.81 11.70 2.63
CA GLU A 28 -1.30 11.98 1.29
C GLU A 28 -0.13 12.96 1.30
N LEU A 29 -0.23 14.07 2.06
CA LEU A 29 0.88 15.01 2.19
C LEU A 29 2.09 14.38 2.90
N CYS A 30 1.86 13.60 3.95
CA CYS A 30 2.94 12.91 4.66
C CYS A 30 3.69 11.91 3.77
N LEU A 31 2.98 11.21 2.89
CA LEU A 31 3.55 10.13 2.07
C LEU A 31 4.07 10.62 0.72
N ALA A 32 3.31 11.47 0.03
CA ALA A 32 3.48 11.75 -1.40
C ALA A 32 3.77 13.23 -1.72
N HIS A 33 3.91 14.13 -0.73
CA HIS A 33 4.28 15.52 -1.01
C HIS A 33 5.57 15.58 -1.86
N PRO A 34 5.60 16.24 -3.03
CA PRO A 34 6.70 16.10 -4.00
C PRO A 34 8.09 16.39 -3.43
N GLU A 35 8.20 17.38 -2.54
CA GLU A 35 9.48 17.81 -1.95
C GLU A 35 9.76 17.28 -0.54
N ARG A 36 8.77 16.67 0.12
CA ARG A 36 8.82 16.41 1.57
C ARG A 36 8.22 15.08 2.00
N GLY A 37 7.43 14.47 1.13
CA GLY A 37 6.72 13.23 1.36
C GLY A 37 7.68 12.08 1.56
N TYR A 38 7.28 11.16 2.42
CA TYR A 38 8.07 10.01 2.83
C TYR A 38 8.56 9.19 1.64
N TYR A 39 7.67 8.76 0.75
CA TYR A 39 8.02 7.96 -0.43
C TYR A 39 8.59 8.81 -1.56
N ALA A 40 8.16 10.06 -1.71
CA ALA A 40 8.60 10.94 -2.79
C ALA A 40 10.09 11.32 -2.70
N THR A 41 10.66 11.34 -1.49
CA THR A 41 11.99 11.91 -1.25
C THR A 41 13.04 10.93 -0.72
N ARG A 42 12.68 9.66 -0.46
CA ARG A 42 13.56 8.72 0.28
C ARG A 42 13.51 7.29 -0.27
N ASP A 43 14.49 6.49 0.17
CA ASP A 43 14.45 5.03 0.13
C ASP A 43 14.08 4.53 1.54
N PRO A 44 12.82 4.11 1.79
CA PRO A 44 12.35 3.73 3.13
C PRO A 44 12.66 2.28 3.52
N PHE A 45 13.26 1.48 2.62
CA PHE A 45 13.31 0.03 2.74
C PHE A 45 14.66 -0.50 3.27
N GLY A 46 14.63 -1.64 3.95
CA GLY A 46 15.81 -2.41 4.38
C GLY A 46 16.30 -2.10 5.82
N ALA A 47 17.41 -2.73 6.23
CA ALA A 47 17.94 -2.62 7.60
C ALA A 47 18.35 -1.19 8.03
N SER A 48 18.61 -0.31 7.07
CA SER A 48 18.85 1.12 7.30
C SER A 48 17.59 1.99 7.13
N GLY A 49 16.50 1.44 6.60
CA GLY A 49 15.20 2.08 6.41
C GLY A 49 14.27 1.93 7.62
N ASP A 50 12.97 2.20 7.44
CA ASP A 50 11.97 2.05 8.51
C ASP A 50 11.14 0.76 8.38
N PHE A 51 11.13 0.14 7.20
CA PHE A 51 10.30 -1.04 6.89
C PHE A 51 11.12 -2.19 6.26
N THR A 52 10.71 -3.43 6.55
CA THR A 52 11.19 -4.64 5.90
C THR A 52 9.99 -5.33 5.26
N THR A 53 9.89 -5.28 3.94
CA THR A 53 8.78 -5.87 3.17
C THR A 53 9.08 -7.33 2.81
N ALA A 54 8.05 -8.11 2.47
CA ALA A 54 8.22 -9.54 2.16
C ALA A 54 9.29 -9.83 1.06
N PRO A 55 9.39 -9.04 -0.03
CA PRO A 55 10.44 -9.22 -1.04
C PRO A 55 11.87 -9.00 -0.50
N GLU A 56 12.05 -8.14 0.50
CA GLU A 56 13.37 -7.86 1.10
C GLU A 56 13.80 -8.96 2.10
N ILE A 57 12.87 -9.81 2.54
CA ILE A 57 13.13 -10.93 3.47
C ILE A 57 13.61 -12.17 2.70
N SER A 58 12.98 -12.48 1.56
CA SER A 58 13.31 -13.70 0.82
C SER A 58 12.98 -13.60 -0.68
N GLN A 59 13.96 -13.94 -1.51
CA GLN A 59 13.82 -14.08 -2.96
C GLN A 59 12.69 -15.07 -3.36
N MET A 60 12.40 -16.06 -2.50
CA MET A 60 11.38 -17.07 -2.78
C MET A 60 10.00 -16.43 -2.97
N PHE A 61 9.74 -15.30 -2.31
CA PHE A 61 8.47 -14.59 -2.44
C PHE A 61 8.24 -14.12 -3.88
N GLY A 62 9.21 -13.39 -4.44
CA GLY A 62 9.11 -12.90 -5.82
C GLY A 62 9.14 -14.04 -6.85
N GLU A 63 9.89 -15.12 -6.60
CA GLU A 63 9.91 -16.28 -7.49
C GLU A 63 8.55 -16.98 -7.56
N LEU A 64 7.87 -17.17 -6.42
CA LEU A 64 6.52 -17.75 -6.36
C LEU A 64 5.49 -16.85 -7.07
N ILE A 65 5.59 -15.54 -6.91
CA ILE A 65 4.73 -14.59 -7.63
C ILE A 65 4.98 -14.66 -9.14
N GLY A 66 6.23 -14.82 -9.57
CA GLY A 66 6.55 -14.99 -10.99
C GLY A 66 5.97 -16.27 -11.58
N LEU A 67 6.01 -17.38 -10.84
CA LEU A 67 5.36 -18.63 -11.22
C LEU A 67 3.83 -18.49 -11.25
N TRP A 68 3.24 -17.78 -10.29
CA TRP A 68 1.82 -17.47 -10.27
C TRP A 68 1.40 -16.65 -11.50
N ALA A 69 2.18 -15.64 -11.87
CA ALA A 69 1.92 -14.82 -13.05
C ALA A 69 1.97 -15.66 -14.33
N ALA A 70 2.98 -16.53 -14.47
CA ALA A 70 3.08 -17.44 -15.61
C ALA A 70 1.91 -18.45 -15.66
N ALA A 71 1.49 -18.98 -14.51
CA ALA A 71 0.34 -19.87 -14.42
C ALA A 71 -0.97 -19.16 -14.79
N THR A 72 -1.15 -17.91 -14.34
CA THR A 72 -2.31 -17.08 -14.66
C THR A 72 -2.35 -16.76 -16.15
N TRP A 73 -1.23 -16.38 -16.75
CA TRP A 73 -1.12 -16.18 -18.21
C TRP A 73 -1.58 -17.42 -18.99
N ARG A 74 -1.10 -18.61 -18.62
CA ARG A 74 -1.54 -19.89 -19.24
C ARG A 74 -3.04 -20.12 -19.06
N ALA A 75 -3.54 -19.93 -17.85
CA ALA A 75 -4.95 -20.15 -17.51
C ALA A 75 -5.89 -19.20 -18.27
N THR A 76 -5.42 -18.00 -18.60
CA THR A 76 -6.15 -17.01 -19.41
C THR A 76 -5.97 -17.17 -20.92
N GLY A 77 -5.47 -18.33 -21.37
CA GLY A 77 -5.39 -18.69 -22.78
C GLY A 77 -4.10 -18.22 -23.48
N SER A 78 -3.05 -17.89 -22.72
CA SER A 78 -1.72 -17.57 -23.24
C SER A 78 -1.71 -16.46 -24.30
N PRO A 79 -2.23 -15.25 -24.01
CA PRO A 79 -2.27 -14.15 -24.98
C PRO A 79 -0.86 -13.83 -25.51
N GLY A 80 -0.77 -13.52 -26.81
CA GLY A 80 0.50 -13.26 -27.49
C GLY A 80 1.21 -11.96 -27.10
N LYS A 81 0.52 -11.09 -26.34
CA LYS A 81 1.11 -9.91 -25.70
C LYS A 81 0.41 -9.64 -24.37
N LEU A 82 1.18 -9.34 -23.33
CA LEU A 82 0.68 -9.15 -21.97
C LEU A 82 1.41 -8.00 -21.27
N SER A 83 0.67 -7.14 -20.59
CA SER A 83 1.25 -6.15 -19.68
C SER A 83 1.42 -6.75 -18.29
N LEU A 84 2.66 -6.92 -17.84
CA LEU A 84 2.97 -7.28 -16.45
C LEU A 84 3.15 -5.99 -15.65
N VAL A 85 2.18 -5.66 -14.81
CA VAL A 85 2.10 -4.39 -14.09
C VAL A 85 2.44 -4.60 -12.62
N GLU A 86 3.34 -3.80 -12.05
CA GLU A 86 3.58 -3.76 -10.61
C GLU A 86 3.22 -2.38 -10.05
N LEU A 87 2.36 -2.34 -9.02
CA LEU A 87 1.96 -1.13 -8.32
C LEU A 87 2.88 -0.89 -7.11
N GLY A 88 3.55 0.26 -7.07
CA GLY A 88 4.47 0.62 -5.99
C GLY A 88 5.63 -0.39 -5.83
N PRO A 89 6.54 -0.51 -6.82
CA PRO A 89 7.55 -1.57 -6.84
C PRO A 89 8.64 -1.44 -5.76
N GLY A 90 8.62 -0.39 -4.96
CA GLY A 90 9.67 -0.09 -3.99
C GLY A 90 11.04 0.01 -4.67
N ARG A 91 11.98 -0.87 -4.31
CA ARG A 91 13.32 -0.90 -4.93
C ARG A 91 13.37 -1.69 -6.25
N GLY A 92 12.27 -2.35 -6.62
CA GLY A 92 12.20 -3.27 -7.76
C GLY A 92 12.65 -4.70 -7.45
N THR A 93 12.86 -5.04 -6.17
CA THR A 93 13.33 -6.36 -5.74
C THR A 93 12.36 -7.47 -6.18
N MET A 94 11.06 -7.28 -5.94
CA MET A 94 10.04 -8.26 -6.32
C MET A 94 10.00 -8.49 -7.83
N ILE A 95 9.93 -7.43 -8.65
CA ILE A 95 9.90 -7.58 -10.10
C ILE A 95 11.17 -8.24 -10.65
N VAL A 96 12.35 -7.99 -10.07
CA VAL A 96 13.60 -8.66 -10.48
C VAL A 96 13.50 -10.17 -10.26
N ASP A 97 12.96 -10.59 -9.11
CA ASP A 97 12.78 -12.02 -8.79
C ASP A 97 11.69 -12.67 -9.64
N VAL A 98 10.57 -11.96 -9.88
CA VAL A 98 9.50 -12.36 -10.81
C VAL A 98 10.08 -12.61 -12.20
N LEU A 99 10.89 -11.68 -12.70
CA LEU A 99 11.57 -11.84 -13.99
C LEU A 99 12.60 -12.96 -13.96
N ARG A 100 13.26 -13.24 -12.83
CA ARG A 100 14.16 -14.39 -12.74
C ARG A 100 13.39 -15.71 -12.90
N ALA A 101 12.28 -15.87 -12.17
CA ALA A 101 11.42 -17.04 -12.27
C ALA A 101 10.78 -17.19 -13.65
N ALA A 102 10.39 -16.09 -14.30
CA ALA A 102 9.83 -16.13 -15.66
C ALA A 102 10.77 -16.77 -16.70
N LYS A 103 12.08 -16.86 -16.46
CA LYS A 103 13.02 -17.56 -17.36
C LYS A 103 12.72 -19.05 -17.52
N VAL A 104 12.08 -19.68 -16.54
CA VAL A 104 11.68 -21.10 -16.64
C VAL A 104 10.42 -21.31 -17.47
N VAL A 105 9.75 -20.23 -17.90
CA VAL A 105 8.60 -20.25 -18.81
C VAL A 105 8.88 -19.31 -20.00
N PRO A 106 9.69 -19.74 -20.99
CA PRO A 106 10.17 -18.87 -22.07
C PRO A 106 9.06 -18.18 -22.87
N ASP A 107 7.97 -18.89 -23.16
CA ASP A 107 6.84 -18.33 -23.92
C ASP A 107 6.17 -17.17 -23.16
N PHE A 108 5.99 -17.30 -21.84
CA PHE A 108 5.49 -16.22 -21.00
C PHE A 108 6.46 -15.03 -21.04
N ARG A 109 7.76 -15.28 -20.81
CA ARG A 109 8.79 -14.22 -20.83
C ARG A 109 8.82 -13.46 -22.16
N ALA A 110 8.65 -14.15 -23.28
CA ALA A 110 8.67 -13.52 -24.61
C ALA A 110 7.46 -12.61 -24.88
N THR A 111 6.37 -12.75 -24.12
CA THR A 111 5.12 -12.00 -24.33
C THR A 111 4.93 -10.79 -23.43
N ILE A 112 5.71 -10.67 -22.35
CA ILE A 112 5.51 -9.65 -21.32
C ILE A 112 6.22 -8.33 -21.64
N ASP A 113 5.45 -7.24 -21.55
CA ASP A 113 5.98 -5.89 -21.37
C ASP A 113 5.78 -5.50 -19.90
N VAL A 114 6.86 -5.12 -19.20
CA VAL A 114 6.82 -4.74 -17.78
C VAL A 114 6.45 -3.26 -17.64
N HIS A 115 5.50 -2.97 -16.76
CA HIS A 115 5.05 -1.62 -16.45
C HIS A 115 5.05 -1.38 -14.95
N LEU A 116 5.88 -0.43 -14.50
CA LEU A 116 6.05 -0.10 -13.08
C LEU A 116 5.33 1.21 -12.77
N ILE A 117 4.37 1.18 -11.82
CA ILE A 117 3.64 2.37 -11.39
C ILE A 117 4.32 2.93 -10.16
N GLU A 118 5.05 4.03 -10.33
CA GLU A 118 5.89 4.65 -9.30
C GLU A 118 5.75 6.16 -9.34
N ILE A 119 5.56 6.79 -8.18
CA ILE A 119 5.44 8.25 -8.04
C ILE A 119 6.77 8.90 -7.61
N SER A 120 7.68 8.13 -7.01
CA SER A 120 8.97 8.58 -6.49
C SER A 120 10.06 8.55 -7.56
N PRO A 121 10.63 9.72 -7.95
CA PRO A 121 11.76 9.74 -8.86
C PRO A 121 13.02 9.07 -8.28
N ALA A 122 13.13 8.99 -6.95
CA ALA A 122 14.26 8.34 -6.29
C ALA A 122 14.18 6.82 -6.41
N LEU A 123 13.03 6.22 -6.11
CA LEU A 123 12.79 4.79 -6.27
C LEU A 123 12.85 4.36 -7.73
N GLU A 124 12.30 5.17 -8.65
CA GLU A 124 12.41 4.92 -10.09
C GLU A 124 13.86 4.77 -10.55
N ARG A 125 14.79 5.60 -10.04
CA ARG A 125 16.23 5.45 -10.36
C ARG A 125 16.81 4.13 -9.86
N LEU A 126 16.45 3.71 -8.65
CA LEU A 126 16.88 2.43 -8.08
C LEU A 126 16.33 1.24 -8.88
N GLN A 127 15.05 1.30 -9.25
CA GLN A 127 14.40 0.28 -10.09
C GLN A 127 15.06 0.17 -11.46
N ARG A 128 15.38 1.31 -12.11
CA ARG A 128 16.11 1.34 -13.39
C ARG A 128 17.49 0.69 -13.28
N GLN A 129 18.19 0.93 -12.18
CA GLN A 129 19.48 0.28 -11.92
C GLN A 129 19.31 -1.24 -11.71
N ALA A 130 18.35 -1.66 -10.90
CA ALA A 130 18.07 -3.07 -10.61
C ALA A 130 17.65 -3.86 -11.87
N LEU A 131 16.91 -3.21 -12.77
CA LEU A 131 16.39 -3.79 -14.01
C LEU A 131 17.27 -3.52 -15.23
N GLY A 132 18.46 -2.93 -15.06
CA GLY A 132 19.34 -2.56 -16.18
C GLY A 132 19.79 -3.73 -17.05
N SER A 133 19.76 -4.96 -16.51
CA SER A 133 20.07 -6.20 -17.24
C SER A 133 18.82 -6.99 -17.66
N ALA A 134 17.61 -6.43 -17.55
CA ALA A 134 16.40 -7.07 -17.99
C ALA A 134 16.39 -7.18 -19.53
N ASP A 135 16.09 -8.37 -20.03
CA ASP A 135 15.95 -8.73 -21.45
C ASP A 135 14.48 -8.64 -21.93
N VAL A 136 13.63 -7.94 -21.17
CA VAL A 136 12.23 -7.66 -21.49
C VAL A 136 12.00 -6.15 -21.53
N PRO A 137 11.03 -5.63 -22.30
CA PRO A 137 10.68 -4.22 -22.28
C PRO A 137 10.21 -3.79 -20.88
N VAL A 138 10.75 -2.67 -20.37
CA VAL A 138 10.34 -2.09 -19.07
C VAL A 138 10.00 -0.62 -19.26
N SER A 139 8.84 -0.20 -18.75
CA SER A 139 8.39 1.19 -18.74
C SER A 139 7.91 1.62 -17.34
N TRP A 140 8.10 2.90 -17.02
CA TRP A 140 7.68 3.49 -15.75
C TRP A 140 6.57 4.50 -16.02
N HIS A 141 5.56 4.49 -15.16
CA HIS A 141 4.37 5.32 -15.26
C HIS A 141 4.02 5.92 -13.89
N ARG A 142 3.30 7.04 -13.89
CA ARG A 142 2.75 7.64 -12.66
C ARG A 142 1.40 7.06 -12.27
N SER A 143 0.69 6.46 -13.22
CA SER A 143 -0.62 5.87 -12.97
C SER A 143 -0.90 4.70 -13.91
N ILE A 144 -1.79 3.79 -13.50
CA ILE A 144 -2.13 2.60 -14.28
C ILE A 144 -2.83 2.96 -15.61
N GLU A 145 -3.48 4.11 -15.68
CA GLU A 145 -4.16 4.60 -16.89
C GLU A 145 -3.21 4.81 -18.05
N GLN A 146 -1.91 5.06 -17.78
CA GLN A 146 -0.86 5.23 -18.78
C GLN A 146 -0.36 3.89 -19.36
N VAL A 147 -0.71 2.76 -18.74
CA VAL A 147 -0.37 1.43 -19.25
C VAL A 147 -1.22 1.13 -20.49
N PRO A 148 -0.64 0.54 -21.56
CA PRO A 148 -1.38 0.11 -22.73
C PRO A 148 -2.63 -0.72 -22.43
N ASP A 149 -3.63 -0.63 -23.31
CA ASP A 149 -4.90 -1.33 -23.18
C ASP A 149 -4.83 -2.76 -23.74
N THR A 150 -4.00 -3.59 -23.11
CA THR A 150 -3.70 -4.99 -23.42
C THR A 150 -4.23 -5.91 -22.30
N PRO A 151 -4.30 -7.24 -22.52
CA PRO A 151 -4.42 -8.19 -21.42
C PRO A 151 -3.32 -7.92 -20.38
N LEU A 152 -3.64 -8.05 -19.10
CA LEU A 152 -2.72 -7.63 -18.03
C LEU A 152 -2.69 -8.58 -16.84
N ILE A 153 -1.52 -8.69 -16.22
CA ILE A 153 -1.35 -9.25 -14.88
C ILE A 153 -0.88 -8.12 -13.98
N VAL A 154 -1.65 -7.80 -12.94
CA VAL A 154 -1.31 -6.76 -11.96
C VAL A 154 -0.78 -7.40 -10.67
N LEU A 155 0.34 -6.92 -10.18
CA LEU A 155 0.95 -7.28 -8.91
C LEU A 155 0.91 -6.05 -8.00
N ALA A 156 0.38 -6.21 -6.79
CA ALA A 156 0.35 -5.16 -5.78
C ALA A 156 0.67 -5.77 -4.41
N ASN A 157 1.88 -5.58 -3.93
CA ASN A 157 2.31 -6.04 -2.61
C ASN A 157 2.52 -4.85 -1.69
N GLU A 158 1.82 -4.80 -0.56
CA GLU A 158 1.92 -3.70 0.43
C GLU A 158 1.76 -2.32 -0.24
N PHE A 159 0.78 -2.23 -1.15
CA PHE A 159 0.47 -1.03 -1.91
C PHE A 159 -0.79 -0.34 -1.39
N PHE A 160 -1.80 -1.12 -1.00
CA PHE A 160 -3.11 -0.58 -0.62
C PHE A 160 -3.12 -0.07 0.82
N ASP A 161 -2.30 -0.62 1.70
CA ASP A 161 -2.09 -0.08 3.06
C ASP A 161 -1.56 1.36 3.04
N ALA A 162 -0.67 1.67 2.09
CA ALA A 162 -0.06 2.98 1.89
C ALA A 162 -0.97 4.01 1.18
N LEU A 163 -2.14 3.59 0.69
CA LEU A 163 -3.11 4.52 0.09
C LEU A 163 -3.80 5.37 1.17
N PRO A 164 -4.02 6.67 0.92
CA PRO A 164 -4.71 7.56 1.86
C PRO A 164 -6.03 7.02 2.38
N VAL A 165 -6.12 6.88 3.70
CA VAL A 165 -7.31 6.37 4.39
C VAL A 165 -8.20 7.53 4.86
N HIS A 166 -9.47 7.48 4.50
CA HIS A 166 -10.51 8.32 5.08
C HIS A 166 -11.04 7.67 6.35
N GLN A 167 -11.40 8.50 7.32
CA GLN A 167 -11.97 8.03 8.59
C GLN A 167 -13.23 8.83 8.91
N ALA A 168 -14.26 8.15 9.40
CA ALA A 168 -15.47 8.77 9.89
C ALA A 168 -15.77 8.26 11.29
N VAL A 169 -16.25 9.14 12.16
CA VAL A 169 -16.61 8.86 13.54
C VAL A 169 -18.13 8.96 13.70
N MET A 170 -18.75 7.91 14.23
CA MET A 170 -20.17 7.92 14.56
C MET A 170 -20.44 8.84 15.74
N CYS A 171 -21.29 9.84 15.54
CA CYS A 171 -21.75 10.83 16.51
C CYS A 171 -23.26 10.69 16.73
N ALA A 172 -23.83 11.51 17.63
CA ALA A 172 -25.26 11.40 17.98
C ALA A 172 -26.20 11.71 16.80
N ASP A 173 -25.75 12.55 15.86
CA ASP A 173 -26.49 13.04 14.70
C ASP A 173 -26.03 12.44 13.36
N GLY A 174 -25.07 11.51 13.38
CA GLY A 174 -24.63 10.77 12.20
C GLY A 174 -23.13 10.52 12.16
N TRP A 175 -22.62 10.15 11.00
CA TRP A 175 -21.17 9.96 10.79
C TRP A 175 -20.52 11.27 10.39
N HIS A 176 -19.44 11.64 11.06
CA HIS A 176 -18.68 12.86 10.76
C HIS A 176 -17.27 12.49 10.30
N GLU A 177 -16.70 13.24 9.37
CA GLU A 177 -15.32 13.01 8.96
C GLU A 177 -14.37 13.27 10.15
N ARG A 178 -13.42 12.37 10.37
CA ARG A 178 -12.30 12.62 11.27
C ARG A 178 -11.29 13.51 10.55
N VAL A 179 -10.84 14.55 11.23
CA VAL A 179 -10.02 15.62 10.65
C VAL A 179 -8.84 15.95 11.56
N ILE A 180 -7.85 16.65 11.04
CA ILE A 180 -6.73 17.22 11.75
C ILE A 180 -6.99 18.71 11.94
N LYS A 181 -6.90 19.17 13.18
CA LYS A 181 -7.01 20.59 13.55
C LYS A 181 -5.74 21.08 14.20
N LEU A 182 -5.59 22.40 14.21
CA LEU A 182 -4.55 23.12 14.95
C LEU A 182 -5.19 23.74 16.20
N GLU A 183 -4.86 23.21 17.39
CA GLU A 183 -5.22 23.79 18.70
C GLU A 183 -3.95 23.86 19.56
N ASP A 184 -3.80 24.94 20.34
CA ASP A 184 -2.63 25.19 21.20
C ASP A 184 -1.28 24.96 20.50
N GLU A 185 -1.17 25.43 19.25
CA GLU A 185 0.02 25.25 18.40
C GLU A 185 0.39 23.78 18.15
N LYS A 186 -0.56 22.84 18.22
CA LYS A 186 -0.35 21.41 17.95
C LYS A 186 -1.42 20.83 17.03
N LEU A 187 -0.99 19.90 16.18
CA LEU A 187 -1.90 19.09 15.38
C LEU A 187 -2.55 18.03 16.27
N HIS A 188 -3.87 17.87 16.17
CA HIS A 188 -4.60 16.82 16.89
C HIS A 188 -5.76 16.31 16.03
N PHE A 189 -6.17 15.06 16.26
CA PHE A 189 -7.38 14.49 15.67
C PHE A 189 -8.61 15.16 16.27
N SER A 190 -9.53 15.56 15.42
CA SER A 190 -10.81 16.16 15.77
C SER A 190 -11.90 15.62 14.85
N ILE A 191 -13.13 16.08 15.06
CA ILE A 191 -14.30 15.68 14.28
C ILE A 191 -14.79 16.91 13.50
N HIS A 192 -15.13 16.70 12.22
CA HIS A 192 -15.72 17.74 11.39
C HIS A 192 -17.08 18.16 11.95
N ARG A 193 -17.44 19.44 11.83
CA ARG A 193 -18.66 20.00 12.43
C ARG A 193 -19.92 19.33 11.89
N ASP A 194 -20.01 19.23 10.57
CA ASP A 194 -21.19 18.73 9.89
C ASP A 194 -21.06 17.23 9.56
N PRO A 195 -22.15 16.45 9.67
CA PRO A 195 -22.14 15.04 9.32
C PRO A 195 -21.98 14.85 7.81
N ILE A 196 -21.40 13.71 7.43
CA ILE A 196 -21.33 13.24 6.05
C ILE A 196 -22.75 12.78 5.64
N PRO A 197 -23.38 13.44 4.66
CA PRO A 197 -24.75 13.10 4.27
C PRO A 197 -24.86 11.66 3.77
N LEU A 198 -25.84 10.91 4.29
CA LEU A 198 -26.20 9.56 3.84
C LEU A 198 -25.05 8.52 3.91
N PHE A 199 -24.07 8.74 4.78
CA PHE A 199 -22.89 7.86 4.89
C PHE A 199 -23.24 6.42 5.29
N ASP A 200 -24.28 6.24 6.10
CA ASP A 200 -24.85 4.96 6.50
C ASP A 200 -25.25 4.06 5.31
N LYS A 201 -25.65 4.68 4.19
CA LYS A 201 -25.99 3.94 2.96
C LYS A 201 -24.78 3.33 2.27
N LEU A 202 -23.59 3.91 2.47
CA LEU A 202 -22.32 3.40 1.93
C LEU A 202 -21.76 2.27 2.80
N LEU A 203 -22.23 2.14 4.04
CA LEU A 203 -21.78 1.09 4.95
C LEU A 203 -22.45 -0.27 4.64
N PRO A 204 -21.70 -1.39 4.81
CA PRO A 204 -22.29 -2.72 4.90
C PRO A 204 -23.42 -2.75 5.94
N SER A 205 -24.52 -3.44 5.64
CA SER A 205 -25.72 -3.48 6.49
C SER A 205 -25.43 -3.80 7.97
N ARG A 206 -24.51 -4.74 8.22
CA ARG A 206 -24.07 -5.13 9.57
C ARG A 206 -23.35 -4.04 10.36
N LEU A 207 -22.79 -3.03 9.70
CA LEU A 207 -22.08 -1.90 10.33
C LEU A 207 -22.97 -0.67 10.51
N ARG A 208 -24.23 -0.70 10.04
CA ARG A 208 -25.15 0.44 10.18
C ARG A 208 -25.63 0.67 11.62
N ALA A 209 -25.52 -0.35 12.48
CA ALA A 209 -25.82 -0.26 13.90
C ALA A 209 -24.59 0.17 14.75
N ALA A 210 -23.69 0.97 14.16
CA ALA A 210 -22.52 1.49 14.86
C ALA A 210 -22.90 2.38 16.05
N LYS A 211 -22.09 2.33 17.10
CA LYS A 211 -22.25 3.08 18.34
C LYS A 211 -21.53 4.42 18.24
N ILE A 212 -21.96 5.41 19.03
CA ILE A 212 -21.24 6.67 19.16
C ILE A 212 -19.78 6.40 19.56
N GLY A 213 -18.86 7.03 18.85
CA GLY A 213 -17.41 6.83 18.98
C GLY A 213 -16.82 5.76 18.06
N ASP A 214 -17.65 4.95 17.39
CA ASP A 214 -17.17 3.98 16.41
C ASP A 214 -16.51 4.70 15.22
N ILE A 215 -15.38 4.16 14.77
CA ILE A 215 -14.61 4.68 13.63
C ILE A 215 -14.74 3.71 12.47
N PHE A 216 -15.08 4.24 11.29
CA PHE A 216 -15.08 3.51 10.04
C PHE A 216 -14.02 4.08 9.10
N GLU A 217 -13.22 3.19 8.51
CA GLU A 217 -12.13 3.52 7.60
C GLU A 217 -12.47 3.06 6.19
N TRP A 218 -12.22 3.91 5.20
CA TRP A 218 -12.36 3.56 3.79
C TRP A 218 -11.32 4.29 2.94
N ARG A 219 -11.15 3.84 1.71
CA ARG A 219 -10.25 4.43 0.72
C ARG A 219 -11.04 4.73 -0.55
N ALA A 220 -10.44 5.49 -1.47
CA ALA A 220 -10.99 5.64 -2.80
C ALA A 220 -10.87 4.31 -3.58
N ASP A 221 -11.92 3.93 -4.29
CA ASP A 221 -11.97 2.67 -5.03
C ASP A 221 -11.35 2.76 -6.43
N ASN A 222 -10.83 3.93 -6.82
CA ASN A 222 -10.40 4.24 -8.19
C ASN A 222 -9.44 3.20 -8.78
N ILE A 223 -8.36 2.85 -8.06
CA ILE A 223 -7.37 1.90 -8.54
C ILE A 223 -7.92 0.47 -8.59
N ALA A 224 -8.70 0.05 -7.58
CA ALA A 224 -9.33 -1.26 -7.55
C ALA A 224 -10.36 -1.43 -8.68
N LEU A 225 -11.17 -0.39 -8.94
CA LEU A 225 -12.14 -0.34 -10.03
C LEU A 225 -11.46 -0.36 -11.39
N GLU A 226 -10.33 0.34 -11.55
CA GLU A 226 -9.59 0.33 -12.82
C GLU A 226 -8.96 -1.03 -13.09
N ILE A 227 -8.36 -1.68 -12.08
CA ILE A 227 -7.87 -3.07 -12.20
C ILE A 227 -9.02 -3.98 -12.61
N GLY A 228 -10.14 -3.95 -11.88
CA GLY A 228 -11.30 -4.80 -12.16
C GLY A 228 -11.87 -4.56 -13.56
N ARG A 229 -11.98 -3.30 -13.99
CA ARG A 229 -12.44 -2.93 -15.34
C ARG A 229 -11.52 -3.48 -16.42
N ARG A 230 -10.20 -3.32 -16.26
CA ARG A 230 -9.23 -3.81 -17.26
C ARG A 230 -9.23 -5.32 -17.34
N VAL A 231 -9.21 -6.03 -16.21
CA VAL A 231 -9.29 -7.49 -16.16
C VAL A 231 -10.59 -7.99 -16.79
N ALA A 232 -11.74 -7.38 -16.47
CA ALA A 232 -13.02 -7.76 -17.05
C ALA A 232 -13.10 -7.51 -18.58
N ARG A 233 -12.45 -6.46 -19.09
CA ARG A 233 -12.51 -6.07 -20.51
C ARG A 233 -11.48 -6.78 -21.39
N ARG A 234 -10.26 -6.94 -20.89
CA ARG A 234 -9.09 -7.41 -21.65
C ARG A 234 -8.61 -8.80 -21.24
N GLY A 235 -9.12 -9.32 -20.12
CA GLY A 235 -8.65 -10.57 -19.53
C GLY A 235 -7.34 -10.43 -18.78
N GLY A 236 -6.89 -11.52 -18.18
CA GLY A 236 -5.73 -11.57 -17.29
C GLY A 236 -6.13 -11.73 -15.83
N GLY A 237 -5.39 -11.09 -14.92
CA GLY A 237 -5.67 -11.17 -13.49
C GLY A 237 -4.90 -10.15 -12.64
N ALA A 238 -5.18 -10.12 -11.35
CA ALA A 238 -4.45 -9.32 -10.38
C ALA A 238 -4.22 -10.12 -9.10
N LEU A 239 -3.05 -9.94 -8.51
CA LEU A 239 -2.69 -10.43 -7.19
C LEU A 239 -2.38 -9.24 -6.29
N ILE A 240 -3.24 -9.04 -5.31
CA ILE A 240 -3.11 -7.99 -4.29
C ILE A 240 -2.77 -8.67 -2.97
N ILE A 241 -1.66 -8.30 -2.37
CA ILE A 241 -1.15 -8.87 -1.14
C ILE A 241 -0.93 -7.74 -0.15
N ASP A 242 -1.66 -7.76 0.95
CA ASP A 242 -1.61 -6.68 1.94
C ASP A 242 -2.04 -7.14 3.34
N TYR A 243 -1.76 -6.33 4.35
CA TYR A 243 -2.28 -6.52 5.70
C TYR A 243 -3.72 -6.01 5.78
N GLY A 244 -4.64 -6.83 6.29
CA GLY A 244 -6.00 -6.37 6.48
C GLY A 244 -7.00 -7.41 6.95
N HIS A 245 -8.24 -6.96 7.05
CA HIS A 245 -9.38 -7.77 7.43
C HIS A 245 -10.14 -8.25 6.18
N ALA A 246 -10.53 -9.53 6.16
CA ALA A 246 -11.32 -10.09 5.05
C ALA A 246 -12.74 -9.50 4.95
N GLN A 247 -13.22 -8.90 6.03
CA GLN A 247 -14.52 -8.26 6.12
C GLN A 247 -14.33 -6.87 6.72
N SER A 248 -15.04 -5.87 6.22
CA SER A 248 -15.03 -4.51 6.78
C SER A 248 -15.31 -4.54 8.28
N THR A 249 -14.71 -3.66 9.07
CA THR A 249 -14.99 -3.61 10.51
C THR A 249 -14.93 -2.17 10.98
N ILE A 250 -15.47 -1.94 12.17
CA ILE A 250 -15.20 -0.73 12.94
C ILE A 250 -13.81 -0.87 13.56
N GLY A 251 -13.04 0.21 13.58
CA GLY A 251 -11.72 0.27 14.19
C GLY A 251 -10.90 1.47 13.68
N ASP A 252 -9.87 1.83 14.43
CA ASP A 252 -8.83 2.76 14.02
C ASP A 252 -7.57 1.94 13.77
N THR A 253 -7.12 1.87 12.52
CA THR A 253 -5.93 1.09 12.14
C THR A 253 -4.79 1.97 11.64
N LEU A 254 -5.02 3.29 11.52
CA LEU A 254 -3.99 4.23 11.10
C LEU A 254 -2.85 4.27 12.13
N GLN A 255 -1.68 3.86 11.69
CA GLN A 255 -0.47 3.83 12.50
C GLN A 255 0.67 4.51 11.75
N ALA A 256 1.56 5.18 12.48
CA ALA A 256 2.85 5.59 11.97
C ALA A 256 3.93 4.69 12.56
N VAL A 257 4.92 4.34 11.73
CA VAL A 257 6.07 3.53 12.12
C VAL A 257 7.33 4.27 11.71
N GLY A 258 8.32 4.29 12.60
CA GLY A 258 9.64 4.86 12.33
C GLY A 258 10.71 4.16 13.16
N GLY A 259 11.84 3.81 12.54
CA GLY A 259 12.91 3.06 13.21
C GLY A 259 12.44 1.73 13.82
N HIS A 260 11.51 1.03 13.16
CA HIS A 260 10.88 -0.22 13.61
C HIS A 260 10.03 -0.12 14.90
N GLN A 261 9.54 1.08 15.25
CA GLN A 261 8.64 1.27 16.39
C GLN A 261 7.38 2.05 15.99
N PHE A 262 6.26 1.77 16.68
CA PHE A 262 5.04 2.58 16.55
C PHE A 262 5.27 3.98 17.13
N VAL A 263 4.87 4.99 16.37
CA VAL A 263 4.88 6.39 16.78
C VAL A 263 3.50 7.01 16.58
N GLU A 264 3.21 8.07 17.33
CA GLU A 264 1.95 8.80 17.18
C GLU A 264 1.88 9.45 15.78
N PRO A 265 0.82 9.22 14.99
CA PRO A 265 0.75 9.68 13.60
C PRO A 265 0.94 11.18 13.40
N LEU A 266 0.58 11.99 14.39
CA LEU A 266 0.66 13.46 14.31
C LEU A 266 1.98 14.04 14.83
N LEU A 267 2.86 13.22 15.44
CA LEU A 267 4.15 13.67 15.92
C LEU A 267 5.15 13.79 14.76
N ALA A 268 5.50 15.04 14.43
CA ALA A 268 6.48 15.41 13.41
C ALA A 268 6.21 14.78 12.03
N PRO A 269 5.17 15.26 11.31
CA PRO A 269 4.79 14.80 9.98
C PRO A 269 6.03 14.63 9.11
N GLY A 270 6.32 13.38 8.77
CA GLY A 270 7.36 13.02 7.83
C GLY A 270 8.79 12.89 8.34
N GLN A 271 9.24 13.21 9.58
CA GLN A 271 10.68 12.97 9.87
C GLN A 271 11.30 12.95 11.28
N GLN A 272 10.75 13.54 12.36
CA GLN A 272 11.67 13.96 13.45
C GLN A 272 11.81 13.07 14.71
N ARG A 273 11.23 11.87 14.80
CA ARG A 273 11.39 11.03 16.03
C ARG A 273 12.02 9.64 15.86
N ALA A 274 12.07 9.08 14.65
CA ALA A 274 12.76 7.80 14.41
C ALA A 274 14.27 7.89 14.77
N ALA A 275 14.93 9.01 14.45
CA ALA A 275 16.34 9.24 14.78
C ALA A 275 16.60 9.48 16.29
N ALA A 276 15.64 10.08 17.01
CA ALA A 276 15.76 10.36 18.43
C ALA A 276 15.48 9.12 19.31
N LEU A 277 14.59 8.24 18.86
CA LEU A 277 14.32 6.93 19.51
C LEU A 277 15.46 5.93 19.28
N LYS A 278 16.14 5.99 18.11
CA LYS A 278 17.32 5.16 17.79
C LYS A 278 18.51 5.42 18.72
N ALA A 279 18.59 6.60 19.35
CA ALA A 279 19.65 6.93 20.29
C ALA A 279 19.53 6.24 21.67
N ALA A 280 18.45 5.47 21.91
CA ALA A 280 18.13 4.90 23.23
C ALA A 280 18.04 3.36 23.28
N ALA A 281 18.46 2.61 22.24
CA ALA A 281 18.31 1.15 22.20
C ALA A 281 19.66 0.40 22.26
N PRO A 282 19.87 -0.55 23.21
CA PRO A 282 21.00 -1.47 23.19
C PRO A 282 20.82 -2.59 22.16
N SER A 283 21.95 -3.11 21.65
CA SER A 283 22.03 -4.17 20.64
C SER A 283 21.91 -5.57 21.24
N GLU A 284 20.94 -6.35 20.79
CA GLU A 284 20.96 -7.82 20.78
C GLU A 284 19.89 -8.29 19.77
N TYR A 285 20.27 -8.41 18.50
CA TYR A 285 19.37 -8.69 17.37
C TYR A 285 19.19 -10.20 17.07
N ALA A 286 19.22 -11.05 18.09
CA ALA A 286 18.87 -12.47 17.94
C ALA A 286 17.37 -12.68 18.21
N ASP A 287 16.88 -12.17 19.35
CA ASP A 287 15.47 -12.30 19.76
C ASP A 287 14.49 -11.57 18.83
N ALA A 288 14.94 -10.50 18.17
CA ALA A 288 14.13 -9.76 17.20
C ALA A 288 13.89 -10.56 15.90
N ILE A 289 14.85 -11.39 15.49
CA ILE A 289 14.75 -12.23 14.30
C ILE A 289 13.86 -13.44 14.58
N ASP A 290 13.98 -14.05 15.75
CA ASP A 290 13.09 -15.14 16.19
C ASP A 290 11.66 -14.63 16.42
N ALA A 291 11.48 -13.45 17.00
CA ALA A 291 10.16 -12.81 17.13
C ALA A 291 9.55 -12.43 15.77
N ALA A 292 10.36 -12.02 14.79
CA ALA A 292 9.91 -11.76 13.43
C ALA A 292 9.49 -13.06 12.73
N LEU A 293 10.25 -14.15 12.89
CA LEU A 293 9.92 -15.47 12.34
C LEU A 293 8.63 -16.03 12.94
N VAL A 294 8.44 -15.89 14.25
CA VAL A 294 7.20 -16.26 14.95
C VAL A 294 6.03 -15.37 14.50
N ARG A 295 6.22 -14.05 14.33
CA ARG A 295 5.18 -13.17 13.75
C ARG A 295 4.82 -13.56 12.33
N LEU A 296 5.80 -13.87 11.48
CA LEU A 296 5.61 -14.26 10.08
C LEU A 296 4.79 -15.55 9.93
N THR A 297 4.99 -16.51 10.83
CA THR A 297 4.45 -17.87 10.70
C THR A 297 3.31 -18.20 11.68
N SER A 298 3.02 -17.31 12.62
CA SER A 298 1.99 -17.50 13.63
C SER A 298 0.57 -17.55 13.02
N GLU A 299 -0.21 -18.55 13.47
CA GLU A 299 -1.64 -18.70 13.17
C GLU A 299 -2.55 -17.97 14.19
N ASP A 300 -1.98 -17.26 15.17
CA ASP A 300 -2.76 -16.49 16.14
C ASP A 300 -3.38 -15.22 15.51
N ARG A 301 -4.29 -14.52 16.22
CA ARG A 301 -4.98 -13.32 15.69
C ARG A 301 -4.06 -12.12 15.45
N THR A 302 -2.84 -12.15 15.98
CA THR A 302 -1.80 -11.13 15.86
C THR A 302 -0.64 -11.56 14.93
N GLY A 303 -0.63 -12.83 14.52
CA GLY A 303 0.30 -13.43 13.58
C GLY A 303 0.06 -12.93 12.17
N MET A 304 1.14 -12.61 11.47
CA MET A 304 1.12 -12.14 10.10
C MET A 304 0.50 -13.18 9.16
N GLY A 305 0.61 -14.49 9.45
CA GLY A 305 -0.03 -15.55 8.64
C GLY A 305 -1.56 -15.43 8.54
N ARG A 306 -2.23 -14.77 9.50
CA ARG A 306 -3.67 -14.46 9.43
C ARG A 306 -3.99 -13.02 9.03
N LEU A 307 -3.06 -12.09 9.13
CA LEU A 307 -3.28 -10.68 8.76
C LEU A 307 -2.89 -10.39 7.31
N PHE A 308 -1.92 -11.12 6.77
CA PHE A 308 -1.51 -11.06 5.39
C PHE A 308 -2.60 -11.73 4.54
N LYS A 309 -3.22 -10.93 3.68
CA LYS A 309 -4.30 -11.36 2.80
C LYS A 309 -3.82 -11.26 1.37
N ALA A 310 -4.05 -12.35 0.63
CA ALA A 310 -3.97 -12.33 -0.82
C ALA A 310 -5.41 -12.26 -1.36
N ILE A 311 -5.65 -11.28 -2.23
CA ILE A 311 -6.87 -11.14 -3.01
C ILE A 311 -6.50 -11.35 -4.47
N GLY A 312 -7.18 -12.30 -5.09
CA GLY A 312 -7.08 -12.59 -6.51
C GLY A 312 -8.25 -11.97 -7.27
N VAL A 313 -7.96 -11.22 -8.34
CA VAL A 313 -8.95 -10.78 -9.33
C VAL A 313 -8.65 -11.50 -10.63
N ALA A 314 -9.67 -12.05 -11.29
CA ALA A 314 -9.48 -12.84 -12.49
C ALA A 314 -10.45 -12.43 -13.60
N ASP A 315 -10.08 -12.72 -14.85
CA ASP A 315 -11.00 -12.70 -15.98
C ASP A 315 -12.29 -13.46 -15.62
N PRO A 316 -13.49 -12.90 -15.84
CA PRO A 316 -14.75 -13.58 -15.56
C PRO A 316 -14.93 -14.95 -16.24
N LYS A 317 -14.19 -15.22 -17.31
CA LYS A 317 -14.18 -16.52 -18.02
C LYS A 317 -13.28 -17.55 -17.36
N LEU A 318 -12.42 -17.14 -16.42
CA LEU A 318 -11.55 -18.05 -15.70
C LEU A 318 -12.32 -18.71 -14.56
N GLU A 319 -12.54 -20.03 -14.66
CA GLU A 319 -13.23 -20.78 -13.61
C GLU A 319 -12.48 -20.75 -12.28
N ARG A 320 -11.14 -20.77 -12.32
CA ARG A 320 -10.30 -20.78 -11.11
C ARG A 320 -8.98 -20.06 -11.33
N LEU A 321 -8.66 -19.13 -10.44
CA LEU A 321 -7.37 -18.46 -10.40
C LEU A 321 -6.30 -19.37 -9.73
N PRO A 322 -5.12 -19.56 -10.34
CA PRO A 322 -4.07 -20.40 -9.75
C PRO A 322 -3.72 -19.98 -8.32
N GLY A 323 -3.56 -20.96 -7.43
CA GLY A 323 -3.20 -20.73 -6.03
C GLY A 323 -4.36 -20.34 -5.10
N PHE A 324 -5.59 -20.16 -5.61
CA PHE A 324 -6.78 -19.88 -4.80
C PHE A 324 -7.68 -21.12 -4.68
N GLU A 325 -8.33 -21.28 -3.52
CA GLU A 325 -9.40 -22.27 -3.32
C GLU A 325 -10.67 -21.86 -4.09
N ALA A 326 -11.55 -22.84 -4.35
CA ALA A 326 -12.79 -22.65 -5.10
C ALA A 326 -13.94 -22.21 -4.19
#